data_AF-A0A353GMJ3-F1
#
_entry.id   AF-A0A353GMJ3-F1
#
_cell.length_a   1.000
_cell.length_b   1.000
_cell.length_c   1.000
_cell.angle_alpha   90.00
_cell.angle_beta   90.00
_cell.angle_gamma   90.00
#
_symmetry.space_group_name_H-M   'P 1'
#
loop_
_entity.id
_entity.type
_entity.pdbx_description
1 polymer ?
#
loop_
_entity_poly.entity_id
_entity_poly.type
_entity_poly.pdbx_seq_one_letter_code
_entity_poly.pdbx_strand_id
1 'polypeptide(L)'
;GASGATGASGATGATGPVGATGPIGASGATGPTGATGPVGATGTTGFTGATGPGFPAIFAYIYNTVEIDNIPLEADVPLSTNGLIVGSIEHTPGTAGVTINTSGTYEITFMVEADRVNQFALFLNGTLIPGSIYGIGAANIQNTGRVIVSITASATLTIRNHTSFQPVSLLADNGGTQANVNASMRIIRLL
;
A
#
# COMPACT_ATOMS: atom_id res chain seq x y z
N GLY A 1 -0.86 3.38 9.88
CA GLY A 1 -0.38 4.71 10.33
C GLY A 1 -1.55 5.66 10.35
N ALA A 2 -1.56 6.57 11.33
CA ALA A 2 -2.65 7.53 11.58
C ALA A 2 -2.92 8.45 10.38
N SER A 3 -4.19 8.84 10.18
CA SER A 3 -4.62 9.84 9.19
C SER A 3 -3.84 11.15 9.36
N GLY A 4 -3.19 11.61 8.30
CA GLY A 4 -2.59 12.94 8.27
C GLY A 4 -3.68 14.01 8.19
N ALA A 5 -3.68 14.94 9.15
CA ALA A 5 -4.60 16.06 9.18
C ALA A 5 -4.41 16.98 7.97
N THR A 6 -5.52 17.47 7.42
CA THR A 6 -5.53 18.50 6.38
C THR A 6 -4.79 19.75 6.88
N GLY A 7 -3.87 20.28 6.07
CA GLY A 7 -3.18 21.54 6.39
C GLY A 7 -4.19 22.69 6.43
N ALA A 8 -4.17 23.48 7.51
CA ALA A 8 -5.02 24.66 7.64
C ALA A 8 -4.64 25.71 6.58
N SER A 9 -5.65 26.33 5.95
CA SER A 9 -5.46 27.49 5.08
C SER A 9 -4.81 28.64 5.85
N GLY A 10 -3.84 29.33 5.24
CA GLY A 10 -3.26 30.55 5.80
C GLY A 10 -4.30 31.68 5.86
N ALA A 11 -4.39 32.37 7.00
CA ALA A 11 -5.27 33.52 7.14
C ALA A 11 -4.74 34.72 6.32
N THR A 12 -5.62 35.37 5.56
CA THR A 12 -5.32 36.64 4.90
C THR A 12 -5.08 37.73 5.95
N GLY A 13 -3.98 38.47 5.83
CA GLY A 13 -3.67 39.59 6.74
C GLY A 13 -4.74 40.68 6.70
N ALA A 14 -5.10 41.23 7.86
CA ALA A 14 -6.10 42.29 7.98
C ALA A 14 -5.63 43.59 7.29
N THR A 15 -6.56 44.30 6.64
CA THR A 15 -6.33 45.65 6.12
C THR A 15 -6.04 46.62 7.28
N GLY A 16 -5.00 47.45 7.14
CA GLY A 16 -4.63 48.44 8.17
C GLY A 16 -5.74 49.47 8.43
N PRO A 17 -5.83 50.04 9.65
CA PRO A 17 -6.86 51.03 10.00
C PRO A 17 -6.72 52.32 9.19
N VAL A 18 -7.84 52.98 8.91
CA VAL A 18 -7.88 54.33 8.32
C VAL A 18 -7.36 55.34 9.35
N GLY A 19 -6.46 56.24 8.93
CA GLY A 19 -5.88 57.27 9.81
C GLY A 19 -6.94 58.21 10.40
N ALA A 20 -6.72 58.69 11.63
CA ALA A 20 -7.66 59.54 12.35
C ALA A 20 -7.85 60.91 11.68
N THR A 21 -9.10 61.38 11.64
CA THR A 21 -9.44 62.75 11.22
C THR A 21 -8.90 63.75 12.25
N GLY A 22 -8.18 64.79 11.79
CA GLY A 22 -7.61 65.82 12.67
C GLY A 22 -8.68 66.66 13.41
N PRO A 23 -8.33 67.31 14.53
CA PRO A 23 -9.28 68.11 15.32
C PRO A 23 -9.77 69.34 14.54
N ILE A 24 -11.01 69.75 14.82
CA ILE A 24 -11.61 70.98 14.28
C ILE A 24 -10.92 72.18 14.95
N GLY A 25 -10.22 73.02 14.17
CA GLY A 25 -9.63 74.27 14.66
C GLY A 25 -10.69 75.33 14.98
N ALA A 26 -10.43 76.17 15.98
CA ALA A 26 -11.27 77.33 16.31
C ALA A 26 -11.38 78.28 15.11
N SER A 27 -12.56 78.90 14.93
CA SER A 27 -12.95 79.68 13.76
C SER A 27 -11.90 80.73 13.34
N GLY A 28 -11.19 80.43 12.25
CA GLY A 28 -10.23 81.29 11.56
C GLY A 28 -9.64 80.50 10.39
N ALA A 29 -9.63 81.11 9.19
CA ALA A 29 -9.17 80.59 7.88
C ALA A 29 -8.89 79.07 7.80
N THR A 30 -9.77 78.34 7.11
CA THR A 30 -9.59 76.90 6.82
C THR A 30 -8.19 76.62 6.27
N GLY A 31 -7.34 75.98 7.08
CA GLY A 31 -6.02 75.53 6.65
C GLY A 31 -6.11 74.44 5.58
N PRO A 32 -5.06 74.26 4.75
CA PRO A 32 -5.08 73.26 3.69
C PRO A 32 -5.30 71.85 4.27
N THR A 33 -6.12 71.05 3.59
CA THR A 33 -6.37 69.63 3.94
C THR A 33 -5.04 68.88 4.03
N GLY A 34 -4.80 68.21 5.17
CA GLY A 34 -3.59 67.41 5.39
C GLY A 34 -3.47 66.26 4.38
N ALA A 35 -2.24 65.96 3.96
CA ALA A 35 -1.98 64.91 2.97
C ALA A 35 -2.46 63.52 3.45
N THR A 36 -3.05 62.75 2.54
CA THR A 36 -3.44 61.35 2.80
C THR A 36 -2.23 60.53 3.24
N GLY A 37 -2.36 59.79 4.35
CA GLY A 37 -1.30 58.92 4.86
C GLY A 37 -0.91 57.80 3.88
N PRO A 38 0.32 57.27 3.96
CA PRO A 38 0.79 56.23 3.04
C PRO A 38 -0.02 54.94 3.18
N VAL A 39 -0.17 54.22 2.06
CA VAL A 39 -0.81 52.89 2.04
C VAL A 39 0.07 51.91 2.84
N GLY A 40 -0.55 51.13 3.73
CA GLY A 40 0.15 50.11 4.52
C GLY A 40 0.78 49.03 3.66
N ALA A 41 1.93 48.50 4.09
CA ALA A 41 2.66 47.47 3.34
C ALA A 41 1.83 46.19 3.19
N THR A 42 1.88 45.58 2.00
CA THR A 42 1.26 44.28 1.71
C THR A 42 1.86 43.20 2.62
N GLY A 43 1.00 42.38 3.24
CA GLY A 43 1.44 41.25 4.06
C GLY A 43 2.23 40.20 3.27
N THR A 44 3.18 39.54 3.91
CA THR A 44 3.99 38.49 3.29
C THR A 44 3.17 37.24 3.00
N THR A 45 3.44 36.56 1.88
CA THR A 45 2.89 35.25 1.57
C THR A 45 3.29 34.20 2.62
N GLY A 46 2.35 33.34 3.01
CA GLY A 46 2.61 32.25 3.95
C GLY A 46 3.52 31.18 3.37
N PHE A 47 4.24 30.46 4.24
CA PHE A 47 5.12 29.36 3.84
C PHE A 47 4.32 28.18 3.26
N THR A 48 4.85 27.56 2.21
CA THR A 48 4.33 26.29 1.69
C THR A 48 4.49 25.19 2.75
N GLY A 49 3.42 24.41 2.98
CA GLY A 49 3.47 23.27 3.90
C GLY A 49 4.48 22.22 3.46
N ALA A 50 5.12 21.56 4.41
CA ALA A 50 6.09 20.50 4.13
C ALA A 50 5.43 19.38 3.31
N THR A 51 6.05 18.98 2.21
CA THR A 51 5.66 17.76 1.48
C THR A 51 5.79 16.58 2.43
N GLY A 52 4.73 15.78 2.55
CA GLY A 52 4.78 14.57 3.38
C GLY A 52 5.91 13.63 2.93
N PRO A 53 6.48 12.81 3.84
CA PRO A 53 7.51 11.86 3.46
C PRO A 53 7.01 10.96 2.33
N GLY A 54 7.71 11.00 1.19
CA GLY A 54 7.46 10.12 0.06
C GLY A 54 7.91 8.71 0.42
N PHE A 55 7.02 7.92 1.02
CA PHE A 55 7.29 6.49 1.16
C PHE A 55 7.16 5.84 -0.21
N PRO A 56 8.18 5.13 -0.74
CA PRO A 56 7.94 4.25 -1.86
C PRO A 56 6.94 3.20 -1.38
N ALA A 57 5.72 3.25 -1.92
CA ALA A 57 4.70 2.25 -1.65
C ALA A 57 5.17 0.94 -2.31
N ILE A 58 5.75 0.03 -1.53
CA ILE A 58 6.16 -1.28 -2.03
C ILE A 58 5.01 -2.25 -1.78
N PHE A 59 4.35 -2.66 -2.85
CA PHE A 59 3.28 -3.64 -2.78
C PHE A 59 3.12 -4.41 -4.08
N ALA A 60 2.58 -5.62 -4.00
CA ALA A 60 2.33 -6.45 -5.15
C ALA A 60 1.06 -7.29 -4.96
N TYR A 61 0.40 -7.60 -6.08
CA TYR A 61 -0.60 -8.66 -6.19
C TYR A 61 -0.24 -9.56 -7.36
N ILE A 62 0.06 -10.82 -7.08
CA ILE A 62 0.55 -11.82 -8.04
C ILE A 62 -0.35 -13.05 -7.89
N TYR A 63 -0.80 -13.65 -8.99
CA TYR A 63 -1.84 -14.66 -8.93
C TYR A 63 -1.72 -15.71 -10.04
N ASN A 64 -2.41 -16.83 -9.84
CA ASN A 64 -2.50 -17.93 -10.79
C ASN A 64 -3.94 -18.04 -11.34
N THR A 65 -4.05 -18.17 -12.66
CA THR A 65 -5.30 -18.44 -13.39
C THR A 65 -5.18 -19.67 -14.29
N VAL A 66 -4.08 -20.41 -14.17
CA VAL A 66 -3.85 -21.62 -14.96
C VAL A 66 -4.19 -22.83 -14.11
N GLU A 67 -4.82 -23.84 -14.71
CA GLU A 67 -5.07 -25.11 -14.06
C GLU A 67 -3.74 -25.83 -13.76
N ILE A 68 -3.61 -26.35 -12.54
CA ILE A 68 -2.43 -27.10 -12.11
C ILE A 68 -2.89 -28.42 -11.51
N ASP A 69 -2.78 -29.50 -12.28
CA ASP A 69 -3.34 -30.80 -11.93
C ASP A 69 -2.66 -31.49 -10.74
N ASN A 70 -1.43 -31.11 -10.41
CA ASN A 70 -0.66 -31.80 -9.40
C ASN A 70 0.41 -30.88 -8.80
N ILE A 71 0.13 -30.33 -7.63
CA ILE A 71 1.12 -29.70 -6.76
C ILE A 71 1.52 -30.75 -5.71
N PRO A 72 2.72 -31.37 -5.84
CA PRO A 72 3.19 -32.35 -4.88
C PRO A 72 3.29 -31.79 -3.46
N LEU A 73 3.38 -32.70 -2.49
CA LEU A 73 3.75 -32.31 -1.13
C LEU A 73 5.14 -31.66 -1.12
N GLU A 74 5.28 -30.58 -0.36
CA GLU A 74 6.47 -29.73 -0.28
C GLU A 74 6.88 -29.03 -1.59
N ALA A 75 5.99 -28.96 -2.58
CA ALA A 75 6.22 -28.20 -3.81
C ALA A 75 5.67 -26.77 -3.71
N ASP A 76 6.41 -25.83 -4.29
CA ASP A 76 6.01 -24.43 -4.38
C ASP A 76 4.95 -24.23 -5.48
N VAL A 77 3.98 -23.35 -5.23
CA VAL A 77 2.86 -23.03 -6.11
C VAL A 77 3.30 -22.03 -7.17
N PRO A 78 3.29 -22.37 -8.47
CA PRO A 78 3.52 -21.42 -9.54
C PRO A 78 2.41 -20.36 -9.61
N LEU A 79 2.78 -19.12 -9.92
CA LEU A 79 1.83 -18.03 -10.16
C LEU A 79 1.91 -17.60 -11.62
N SER A 80 0.83 -17.74 -12.37
CA SER A 80 0.84 -17.49 -13.82
C SER A 80 0.86 -16.02 -14.24
N THR A 81 0.57 -15.08 -13.34
CA THR A 81 0.23 -13.71 -13.75
C THR A 81 0.68 -12.66 -12.74
N ASN A 82 1.28 -11.58 -13.26
CA ASN A 82 1.55 -10.36 -12.51
C ASN A 82 0.33 -9.44 -12.57
N GLY A 83 -0.26 -9.14 -11.43
CA GLY A 83 -1.14 -7.99 -11.28
C GLY A 83 -0.32 -6.71 -11.14
N LEU A 84 -0.78 -5.81 -10.27
CA LEU A 84 -0.04 -4.60 -9.96
C LEU A 84 1.18 -4.92 -9.08
N ILE A 85 2.35 -4.48 -9.52
CA ILE A 85 3.61 -4.55 -8.77
C ILE A 85 4.18 -3.14 -8.71
N VAL A 86 4.49 -2.66 -7.50
CA VAL A 86 5.06 -1.34 -7.25
C VAL A 86 6.28 -1.46 -6.35
N GLY A 87 7.35 -0.75 -6.72
CA GLY A 87 8.62 -0.77 -6.00
C GLY A 87 9.49 -1.97 -6.38
N SER A 88 10.34 -2.40 -5.46
CA SER A 88 11.40 -3.39 -5.71
C SER A 88 10.94 -4.84 -5.48
N ILE A 89 9.77 -5.20 -6.02
CA ILE A 89 9.27 -6.58 -6.05
C ILE A 89 9.36 -7.08 -7.48
N GLU A 90 9.81 -8.31 -7.67
CA GLU A 90 9.96 -8.93 -8.99
C GLU A 90 9.35 -10.33 -9.00
N HIS A 91 8.71 -10.69 -10.11
CA HIS A 91 8.20 -12.04 -10.33
C HIS A 91 8.14 -12.34 -11.81
N THR A 92 8.58 -13.54 -12.18
CA THR A 92 8.47 -14.07 -13.55
C THR A 92 7.19 -14.91 -13.66
N PRO A 93 6.20 -14.50 -14.49
CA PRO A 93 4.97 -15.26 -14.70
C PRO A 93 5.22 -16.74 -15.03
N GLY A 94 4.47 -17.63 -14.37
CA GLY A 94 4.60 -19.08 -14.49
C GLY A 94 5.63 -19.70 -13.53
N THR A 95 6.35 -18.90 -12.75
CA THR A 95 7.26 -19.39 -11.69
C THR A 95 6.61 -19.26 -10.31
N ALA A 96 7.18 -19.91 -9.29
CA ALA A 96 6.64 -19.83 -7.93
C ALA A 96 7.28 -18.70 -7.08
N GLY A 97 8.47 -18.25 -7.46
CA GLY A 97 9.30 -17.36 -6.65
C GLY A 97 8.99 -15.89 -6.88
N VAL A 98 8.63 -15.18 -5.80
CA VAL A 98 8.51 -13.73 -5.78
C VAL A 98 9.73 -13.15 -5.07
N THR A 99 10.52 -12.33 -5.77
CA THR A 99 11.74 -11.74 -5.22
C THR A 99 11.44 -10.37 -4.61
N ILE A 100 11.91 -10.17 -3.37
CA ILE A 100 11.82 -8.93 -2.61
C ILE A 100 13.22 -8.30 -2.55
N ASN A 101 13.45 -7.24 -3.31
CA ASN A 101 14.78 -6.62 -3.45
C ASN A 101 15.08 -5.51 -2.42
N THR A 102 14.18 -5.30 -1.46
CA THR A 102 14.34 -4.28 -0.41
C THR A 102 14.13 -4.91 0.96
N SER A 103 15.04 -4.64 1.89
CA SER A 103 14.85 -5.07 3.28
C SER A 103 13.71 -4.28 3.94
N GLY A 104 12.93 -4.93 4.80
CA GLY A 104 11.83 -4.28 5.49
C GLY A 104 10.94 -5.25 6.25
N THR A 105 9.89 -4.72 6.85
CA THR A 105 8.82 -5.53 7.44
C THR A 105 7.65 -5.57 6.46
N TYR A 106 7.10 -6.75 6.20
CA TYR A 106 6.08 -6.98 5.20
C TYR A 106 4.86 -7.68 5.80
N GLU A 107 3.66 -7.25 5.42
CA GLU A 107 2.44 -8.05 5.51
C GLU A 107 2.33 -8.87 4.21
N ILE A 108 2.25 -10.19 4.36
CA ILE A 108 2.01 -11.12 3.27
C ILE A 108 0.67 -11.81 3.53
N THR A 109 -0.22 -11.76 2.54
CA THR A 109 -1.44 -12.59 2.51
C THR A 109 -1.36 -13.51 1.31
N PHE A 110 -1.65 -14.79 1.51
CA PHE A 110 -1.86 -15.71 0.40
C PHE A 110 -3.29 -16.25 0.42
N MET A 111 -3.76 -16.65 -0.75
CA MET A 111 -4.98 -17.45 -0.91
C MET A 111 -4.67 -18.60 -1.86
N VAL A 112 -5.16 -19.80 -1.55
CA VAL A 112 -5.14 -20.96 -2.45
C VAL A 112 -6.49 -21.66 -2.37
N GLU A 113 -7.06 -22.02 -3.52
CA GLU A 113 -8.23 -22.90 -3.63
C GLU A 113 -7.80 -24.19 -4.31
N ALA A 114 -8.02 -25.32 -3.65
CA ALA A 114 -7.65 -26.63 -4.16
C ALA A 114 -8.84 -27.59 -4.16
N ASP A 115 -8.74 -28.63 -4.97
CA ASP A 115 -9.76 -29.66 -5.20
C ASP A 115 -10.09 -30.55 -3.98
N ARG A 116 -9.39 -30.36 -2.85
CA ARG A 116 -9.51 -31.18 -1.64
C ARG A 116 -9.02 -30.45 -0.38
N VAL A 117 -9.19 -31.12 0.77
CA VAL A 117 -8.59 -30.73 2.06
C VAL A 117 -7.09 -30.48 1.86
N ASN A 118 -6.63 -29.30 2.28
CA ASN A 118 -5.27 -28.86 2.00
C ASN A 118 -4.71 -28.02 3.15
N GLN A 119 -3.38 -27.95 3.19
CA GLN A 119 -2.61 -27.10 4.09
C GLN A 119 -1.46 -26.47 3.29
N PHE A 120 -1.30 -25.17 3.44
CA PHE A 120 -0.32 -24.36 2.72
C PHE A 120 0.43 -23.47 3.70
N ALA A 121 1.65 -23.11 3.33
CA ALA A 121 2.46 -22.18 4.10
C ALA A 121 3.33 -21.29 3.22
N LEU A 122 3.86 -20.23 3.83
CA LEU A 122 4.82 -19.34 3.17
C LEU A 122 6.25 -19.77 3.51
N PHE A 123 7.13 -19.70 2.52
CA PHE A 123 8.55 -19.96 2.66
C PHE A 123 9.36 -18.75 2.21
N LEU A 124 10.38 -18.38 2.98
CA LEU A 124 11.34 -17.34 2.67
C LEU A 124 12.71 -17.99 2.45
N ASN A 125 13.26 -17.84 1.25
CA ASN A 125 14.51 -18.50 0.83
C ASN A 125 14.48 -20.02 1.09
N GLY A 126 13.33 -20.66 0.84
CA GLY A 126 13.13 -22.09 1.07
C GLY A 126 12.99 -22.50 2.54
N THR A 127 12.97 -21.56 3.48
CA THR A 127 12.73 -21.80 4.92
C THR A 127 11.31 -21.43 5.30
N LEU A 128 10.61 -22.27 6.06
CA LEU A 128 9.25 -22.01 6.53
C LEU A 128 9.19 -20.70 7.31
N ILE A 129 8.22 -19.83 6.98
CA ILE A 129 7.90 -18.66 7.79
C ILE A 129 7.03 -19.11 8.98
N PRO A 130 7.47 -18.93 10.24
CA PRO A 130 6.68 -19.35 11.40
C PRO A 130 5.30 -18.67 11.43
N GLY A 131 4.27 -19.44 11.80
CA GLY A 131 2.89 -18.94 11.87
C GLY A 131 2.20 -18.78 10.51
N SER A 132 2.83 -19.21 9.41
CA SER A 132 2.23 -19.12 8.07
C SER A 132 1.50 -20.39 7.62
N ILE A 133 1.38 -21.41 8.46
CA ILE A 133 0.68 -22.66 8.12
C ILE A 133 -0.83 -22.47 8.29
N TYR A 134 -1.58 -22.52 7.19
CA TYR A 134 -3.04 -22.44 7.17
C TYR A 134 -3.62 -23.62 6.40
N GLY A 135 -4.72 -24.18 6.89
CA GLY A 135 -5.37 -25.33 6.27
C GLY A 135 -6.89 -25.18 6.24
N ILE A 136 -7.52 -25.92 5.35
CA ILE A 136 -8.97 -25.99 5.21
C ILE A 136 -9.45 -27.44 5.20
N GLY A 137 -10.56 -27.69 5.88
CA GLY A 137 -11.14 -29.02 6.07
C GLY A 137 -12.03 -29.50 4.92
N ALA A 138 -12.08 -28.81 3.78
CA ALA A 138 -12.94 -29.17 2.65
C ALA A 138 -12.35 -28.76 1.29
N ALA A 139 -12.83 -29.40 0.23
CA ALA A 139 -12.50 -29.12 -1.17
C ALA A 139 -13.13 -27.81 -1.66
N ASN A 140 -12.48 -27.15 -2.63
CA ASN A 140 -12.99 -25.99 -3.36
C ASN A 140 -13.40 -24.84 -2.43
N ILE A 141 -12.64 -24.65 -1.35
CA ILE A 141 -12.76 -23.50 -0.46
C ILE A 141 -11.41 -22.80 -0.41
N GLN A 142 -11.45 -21.47 -0.45
CA GLN A 142 -10.27 -20.63 -0.32
C GLN A 142 -9.61 -20.79 1.05
N ASN A 143 -8.41 -21.36 1.04
CA ASN A 143 -7.49 -21.35 2.16
C ASN A 143 -6.69 -20.04 2.13
N THR A 144 -6.96 -19.15 3.08
CA THR A 144 -6.33 -17.82 3.14
C THR A 144 -5.45 -17.72 4.38
N GLY A 145 -4.16 -17.45 4.19
CA GLY A 145 -3.20 -17.23 5.26
C GLY A 145 -2.65 -15.81 5.25
N ARG A 146 -2.23 -15.31 6.42
CA ARG A 146 -1.64 -13.97 6.58
C ARG A 146 -0.54 -13.97 7.61
N VAL A 147 0.58 -13.32 7.33
CA VAL A 147 1.71 -13.17 8.25
C VAL A 147 2.33 -11.77 8.12
N ILE A 148 2.95 -11.31 9.21
CA ILE A 148 3.87 -10.16 9.19
C ILE A 148 5.28 -10.71 9.43
N VAL A 149 6.22 -10.37 8.55
CA VAL A 149 7.57 -10.95 8.56
C VAL A 149 8.60 -9.90 8.17
N SER A 150 9.79 -9.97 8.79
CA SER A 150 10.95 -9.19 8.38
C SER A 150 11.68 -9.91 7.25
N ILE A 151 11.90 -9.21 6.13
CA ILE A 151 12.53 -9.75 4.93
C ILE A 151 13.81 -8.94 4.65
N THR A 152 14.88 -9.63 4.30
CA THR A 152 16.12 -9.01 3.78
C THR A 152 16.04 -8.84 2.27
N ALA A 153 16.75 -7.86 1.73
CA ALA A 153 16.86 -7.67 0.29
C ALA A 153 17.31 -8.95 -0.45
N SER A 154 16.82 -9.11 -1.67
CA SER A 154 17.05 -10.24 -2.57
C SER A 154 16.55 -11.58 -2.03
N ALA A 155 15.57 -11.57 -1.13
CA ALA A 155 14.93 -12.79 -0.65
C ALA A 155 13.81 -13.24 -1.59
N THR A 156 13.62 -14.56 -1.70
CA THR A 156 12.56 -15.18 -2.48
C THR A 156 11.46 -15.70 -1.58
N LEU A 157 10.23 -15.30 -1.84
CA LEU A 157 9.01 -15.74 -1.15
C LEU A 157 8.25 -16.73 -2.04
N THR A 158 7.78 -17.82 -1.47
CA THR A 158 6.92 -18.81 -2.15
C THR A 158 5.73 -19.21 -1.29
N ILE A 159 4.66 -19.67 -1.93
CA ILE A 159 3.57 -20.44 -1.30
C ILE A 159 3.89 -21.91 -1.54
N ARG A 160 3.80 -22.77 -0.52
CA ARG A 160 4.11 -24.19 -0.64
C ARG A 160 2.94 -25.05 -0.18
N ASN A 161 2.62 -26.09 -0.95
CA ASN A 161 1.78 -27.19 -0.46
C ASN A 161 2.52 -27.88 0.68
N HIS A 162 2.21 -27.50 1.91
CA HIS A 162 3.00 -27.86 3.08
C HIS A 162 2.10 -28.61 4.04
N THR A 163 2.51 -29.80 4.45
CA THR A 163 1.78 -30.63 5.43
C THR A 163 0.37 -31.07 5.02
N SER A 164 -0.04 -30.89 3.76
CA SER A 164 -1.23 -31.58 3.22
C SER A 164 -1.05 -33.10 3.30
N PHE A 165 -2.16 -33.83 3.41
CA PHE A 165 -2.11 -35.30 3.42
C PHE A 165 -1.68 -35.90 2.07
N GLN A 166 -1.89 -35.20 0.97
CA GLN A 166 -1.65 -35.66 -0.40
C GLN A 166 -1.32 -34.47 -1.33
N PRO A 167 -0.82 -34.73 -2.56
CA PRO A 167 -0.82 -33.72 -3.61
C PRO A 167 -2.22 -33.15 -3.88
N VAL A 168 -2.29 -31.93 -4.39
CA VAL A 168 -3.53 -31.22 -4.65
C VAL A 168 -3.56 -30.62 -6.05
N SER A 169 -4.75 -30.36 -6.58
CA SER A 169 -4.94 -29.69 -7.87
C SER A 169 -5.54 -28.30 -7.68
N LEU A 170 -5.08 -27.32 -8.45
CA LEU A 170 -5.64 -25.97 -8.49
C LEU A 170 -6.43 -25.80 -9.78
N LEU A 171 -7.76 -25.70 -9.67
CA LEU A 171 -8.65 -25.65 -10.82
C LEU A 171 -8.83 -24.21 -11.29
N ALA A 172 -8.73 -23.93 -12.59
CA ALA A 172 -9.00 -22.60 -13.15
C ALA A 172 -10.49 -22.37 -13.42
N ASP A 173 -11.26 -23.42 -13.70
CA ASP A 173 -12.65 -23.31 -14.15
C ASP A 173 -13.63 -23.91 -13.12
N ASN A 174 -13.78 -23.25 -11.97
CA ASN A 174 -14.73 -23.69 -10.95
C ASN A 174 -16.16 -23.18 -11.21
N GLY A 175 -16.75 -23.60 -12.33
CA GLY A 175 -18.17 -23.34 -12.67
C GLY A 175 -18.47 -22.07 -13.47
N GLY A 176 -17.46 -21.41 -14.04
CA GLY A 176 -17.60 -20.25 -14.91
C GLY A 176 -17.07 -20.49 -16.33
N THR A 177 -17.22 -19.49 -17.22
CA THR A 177 -16.66 -19.50 -18.58
C THR A 177 -15.32 -18.77 -18.69
N GLN A 178 -14.79 -18.28 -17.56
CA GLN A 178 -13.53 -17.55 -17.47
C GLN A 178 -12.66 -18.21 -16.42
N ALA A 179 -11.35 -18.17 -16.66
CA ALA A 179 -10.36 -18.65 -15.70
C ALA A 179 -10.39 -17.81 -14.41
N ASN A 180 -10.57 -18.51 -13.30
CA ASN A 180 -10.60 -17.94 -11.96
C ASN A 180 -9.21 -17.88 -11.34
N VAL A 181 -9.05 -16.98 -10.37
CA VAL A 181 -7.85 -16.97 -9.52
C VAL A 181 -7.94 -18.13 -8.55
N ASN A 182 -7.05 -19.12 -8.69
CA ASN A 182 -6.99 -20.30 -7.82
C ASN A 182 -5.84 -20.22 -6.79
N ALA A 183 -4.88 -19.32 -7.00
CA ALA A 183 -3.87 -18.96 -6.01
C ALA A 183 -3.47 -17.50 -6.16
N SER A 184 -3.16 -16.83 -5.05
CA SER A 184 -2.63 -15.47 -5.08
C SER A 184 -1.74 -15.17 -3.89
N MET A 185 -0.86 -14.19 -4.09
CA MET A 185 -0.01 -13.59 -3.08
C MET A 185 -0.14 -12.08 -3.16
N ARG A 186 -0.49 -11.47 -2.02
CA ARG A 186 -0.50 -10.03 -1.80
C ARG A 186 0.61 -9.67 -0.83
N ILE A 187 1.40 -8.67 -1.19
CA ILE A 187 2.59 -8.25 -0.46
C ILE A 187 2.48 -6.76 -0.20
N ILE A 188 2.69 -6.32 1.04
CA ILE A 188 2.76 -4.91 1.41
C ILE A 188 3.92 -4.68 2.35
N ARG A 189 4.82 -3.75 2.02
CA ARG A 189 5.82 -3.27 2.97
C ARG A 189 5.18 -2.31 3.96
N LEU A 190 5.43 -2.57 5.25
CA LEU A 190 4.96 -1.78 6.38
C LEU A 190 6.01 -0.77 6.86
N LEU A 191 7.29 -1.18 6.89
CA LEU A 191 8.44 -0.41 7.41
C LEU A 191 9.72 -0.73 6.62
#